data_AF-A0A8J6G369-F1
#
_entry.id   AF-A0A8J6G369-F1
#
_cell.length_a   1.000
_cell.length_b   1.000
_cell.length_c   1.000
_cell.angle_alpha   90.00
_cell.angle_beta   90.00
_cell.angle_gamma   90.00
#
_symmetry.space_group_name_H-M   'P 1'
#
loop_
_entity.id
_entity.type
_entity.pdbx_description
1 polymer ?
#
loop_
_entity_poly.entity_id
_entity_poly.type
_entity_poly.pdbx_seq_one_letter_code
_entity_poly.pdbx_strand_id
1 'polypeptide(L)' 'MKQVTRSDMLNLPVFGHNMKSSNDFIGRIVIGQYSSGPSESNHWRRMLNTHRTAVEQWHSLRSRAECDRVSPASLEVT' A
#
# COMPACT_ATOMS: atom_id res chain seq x y z
N MET A 1 19.20 8.42 -19.48
CA MET A 1 18.51 7.23 -18.95
C MET A 1 17.97 7.58 -17.57
N LYS A 2 16.64 7.61 -17.38
CA LYS A 2 16.08 7.73 -16.04
C LYS A 2 16.29 6.38 -15.36
N GLN A 3 17.14 6.35 -14.35
CA GLN A 3 17.24 5.22 -13.44
C GLN A 3 15.83 4.97 -12.91
N VAL A 4 15.30 3.77 -13.09
CA VAL A 4 14.06 3.37 -12.43
C VAL A 4 14.36 3.45 -10.94
N THR A 5 13.88 4.49 -10.28
CA THR A 5 13.92 4.57 -8.82
C THR A 5 13.16 3.36 -8.32
N ARG A 6 13.83 2.52 -7.54
CA ARG A 6 13.20 1.42 -6.81
C ARG A 6 12.06 2.06 -6.01
N SER A 7 10.81 1.70 -6.28
CA SER A 7 9.70 2.18 -5.48
C SER A 7 9.88 1.57 -4.08
N ASP A 8 10.34 2.37 -3.12
CA ASP A 8 10.60 1.93 -1.74
C ASP A 8 9.31 1.64 -0.95
N MET A 9 8.15 1.85 -1.58
CA MET A 9 6.83 1.71 -1.00
C MET A 9 5.76 1.38 -2.06
N LEU A 10 4.71 0.69 -1.63
CA LEU A 10 3.51 0.41 -2.41
C LEU A 10 2.25 0.87 -1.66
N ASN A 11 1.41 1.66 -2.34
CA ASN A 11 0.08 2.07 -1.88
C ASN A 11 -0.97 1.16 -2.52
N LEU A 12 -1.77 0.46 -1.71
CA LEU A 12 -2.76 -0.51 -2.19
C LEU A 12 -4.18 -0.10 -1.77
N PRO A 13 -4.86 0.77 -2.54
CA PRO A 13 -6.23 1.15 -2.27
C PRO A 13 -7.23 0.10 -2.72
N VAL A 14 -8.31 -0.03 -1.96
CA VAL A 14 -9.47 -0.89 -2.25
C VAL A 14 -10.68 0.00 -2.44
N PHE A 15 -11.34 -0.18 -3.58
CA PHE A 15 -12.58 0.49 -3.92
C PHE A 15 -13.68 -0.53 -4.10
N GLY A 16 -14.90 -0.20 -3.66
CA GLY A 16 -16.09 -0.98 -3.93
C GLY A 16 -16.55 -0.70 -5.36
N HIS A 17 -16.69 -1.76 -6.16
CA HIS A 17 -17.23 -1.62 -7.51
C HIS A 17 -18.75 -1.59 -7.47
N ASN A 18 -19.35 -0.49 -7.91
CA ASN A 18 -20.79 -0.35 -8.04
C ASN A 18 -21.12 0.23 -9.42
N MET A 19 -21.92 -0.49 -10.22
CA MET A 19 -22.29 -0.06 -11.58
C MET A 19 -23.14 1.23 -11.61
N LYS A 20 -23.71 1.67 -10.48
CA LYS A 20 -24.62 2.80 -10.39
C LYS A 20 -24.05 4.03 -9.65
N SER A 21 -22.88 3.93 -9.02
CA SER A 21 -22.24 5.03 -8.28
C SER A 21 -20.75 5.14 -8.63
N SER A 22 -20.13 6.25 -8.22
CA SER A 22 -18.67 6.32 -8.15
C SER A 22 -18.15 5.13 -7.32
N ASN A 23 -17.01 4.56 -7.72
CA ASN A 23 -16.39 3.48 -6.95
C ASN A 23 -16.03 4.01 -5.56
N ASP A 24 -16.77 3.58 -4.53
CA ASP A 24 -16.62 4.11 -3.19
C ASP A 24 -15.31 3.60 -2.57
N PHE A 25 -14.52 4.50 -2.00
CA PHE A 25 -13.29 4.13 -1.30
C PHE A 25 -13.63 3.34 -0.04
N ILE A 26 -13.12 2.11 0.05
CA ILE A 26 -13.33 1.25 1.22
C ILE A 26 -12.18 1.44 2.22
N GLY A 27 -10.94 1.48 1.72
CA GLY A 27 -9.76 1.58 2.56
C GLY A 27 -8.48 1.34 1.77
N ARG A 28 -7.33 1.44 2.42
CA ARG A 28 -6.04 1.11 1.80
C ARG A 28 -5.04 0.60 2.82
N ILE A 29 -3.94 0.06 2.32
CA ILE A 29 -2.74 -0.23 3.10
C ILE A 29 -1.52 0.36 2.42
N VAL A 30 -0.47 0.60 3.20
CA VAL A 30 0.83 1.06 2.71
C VAL A 30 1.89 0.09 3.21
N ILE A 31 2.66 -0.51 2.30
CA ILE A 31 3.78 -1.39 2.63
C ILE A 31 5.08 -0.77 2.11
N GLY A 32 6.19 -0.90 2.84
CA GLY A 32 7.48 -0.35 2.45
C GLY A 32 8.15 0.55 3.48
N GLN A 33 8.96 1.49 2.99
CA GLN A 33 9.71 2.47 3.78
C GLN A 33 8.84 3.23 4.79
N TYR A 34 7.57 3.48 4.44
CA TYR A 34 6.59 4.19 5.27
C TYR A 34 5.31 3.36 5.45
N SER A 35 5.46 2.17 6.02
CA SER A 35 4.37 1.21 6.20
C SER A 35 3.29 1.69 7.18
N SER A 36 2.03 1.31 6.94
CA SER A 36 0.87 1.68 7.80
C SER A 36 0.87 1.02 9.18
N GLY A 37 1.76 0.05 9.42
CA GLY A 37 1.91 -0.61 10.70
C GLY A 37 2.99 -1.69 10.72
N PRO A 38 3.21 -2.33 11.89
CA PRO A 38 4.23 -3.39 12.04
C PRO A 38 3.97 -4.61 11.16
N SER A 39 2.70 -4.93 10.87
CA SER A 39 2.31 -6.05 9.99
C SER A 39 2.84 -5.82 8.57
N GLU A 40 2.61 -4.62 8.05
CA GLU A 40 3.01 -4.16 6.72
C GLU A 40 4.52 -4.04 6.57
N SER A 41 5.20 -3.49 7.58
CA SER A 41 6.68 -3.44 7.61
C SER A 41 7.29 -4.84 7.57
N ASN A 42 6.74 -5.78 8.33
CA ASN A 42 7.21 -7.16 8.33
C ASN A 42 6.94 -7.87 7.00
N HIS A 43 5.77 -7.63 6.40
CA HIS A 43 5.43 -8.17 5.09
C HIS A 43 6.43 -7.70 4.03
N TRP A 44 6.73 -6.40 3.98
CA TRP A 44 7.70 -5.83 3.06
C TRP A 44 9.10 -6.44 3.23
N ARG A 45 9.57 -6.55 4.47
CA ARG A 45 10.87 -7.17 4.78
C ARG A 45 10.94 -8.62 4.33
N ARG A 46 9.88 -9.40 4.54
CA ARG A 46 9.79 -10.79 4.05
C ARG A 46 9.90 -10.83 2.52
N MET A 47 9.12 -9.99 1.83
CA MET A 47 9.14 -9.89 0.36
C MET A 47 10.54 -9.55 -0.19
N LEU A 48 11.26 -8.63 0.44
CA LEU A 48 12.64 -8.28 0.03
C LEU A 48 13.65 -9.40 0.28
N ASN A 49 13.43 -10.22 1.32
CA ASN A 49 14.33 -11.32 1.70
C ASN A 49 14.09 -12.60 0.89
N THR A 50 12.92 -12.76 0.27
CA THR A 50 12.57 -13.95 -0.51
C THR A 50 12.54 -13.62 -2.01
N HIS A 51 13.68 -13.76 -2.67
CA HIS A 51 13.83 -13.36 -4.06
C HIS A 51 12.93 -14.16 -5.01
N ARG A 52 12.07 -13.46 -5.77
CA ARG A 52 11.15 -14.04 -6.77
C ARG A 52 10.19 -15.10 -6.22
N THR A 53 9.98 -15.11 -4.92
CA THR A 53 8.98 -15.95 -4.26
C THR A 53 7.82 -15.08 -3.83
N ALA A 54 6.60 -15.51 -4.12
CA ALA A 54 5.40 -14.84 -3.63
C ALA A 54 5.36 -14.91 -2.09
N VAL A 55 4.96 -13.82 -1.46
CA VAL A 55 4.70 -13.75 -0.01
C VAL A 55 3.27 -13.30 0.17
N GLU A 56 2.44 -14.16 0.77
CA GLU A 56 1.06 -13.86 1.11
C GLU A 56 0.92 -13.43 2.58
N GLN A 57 0.08 -12.41 2.80
CA GLN A 57 -0.32 -11.95 4.13
C GLN A 57 -1.58 -11.09 4.06
N TRP A 58 -2.55 -11.35 4.93
CA TRP A 58 -3.73 -10.51 5.13
C TRP A 58 -3.39 -9.24 5.91
N HIS A 59 -4.09 -8.15 5.61
CA HIS A 59 -3.98 -6.88 6.33
C HIS A 59 -5.36 -6.29 6.59
N SER A 60 -5.52 -5.63 7.73
CA SER A 60 -6.70 -4.81 8.00
C SER A 60 -6.60 -3.52 7.20
N LEU A 61 -7.67 -3.18 6.48
CA LEU A 61 -7.75 -1.91 5.76
C LEU A 61 -7.72 -0.74 6.74
N ARG A 62 -7.08 0.35 6.33
CA ARG A 62 -7.03 1.61 7.06
C ARG A 62 -7.76 2.70 6.30
N SER A 63 -8.20 3.71 7.04
CA SER A 63 -8.77 4.92 6.46
C SER A 63 -7.71 5.69 5.66
N ARG A 64 -8.17 6.56 4.76
CA ARG A 64 -7.28 7.39 3.93
C ARG A 64 -6.39 8.27 4.82
N ALA A 65 -7.01 8.94 5.80
CA ALA A 65 -6.35 9.82 6.76
C ALA A 65 -5.29 9.13 7.63
N GLU A 66 -5.52 7.88 8.06
CA GLU A 66 -4.51 7.12 8.79
C GLU A 66 -3.25 6.89 7.95
N CYS A 67 -3.43 6.51 6.69
CA CYS A 67 -2.32 6.27 5.77
C CYS A 67 -1.63 7.56 5.28
N ASP A 68 -2.37 8.67 5.16
CA ASP A 68 -1.82 9.97 4.71
C ASP A 68 -0.81 10.52 5.73
N ARG A 69 -1.01 10.23 7.02
CA ARG A 69 -0.09 10.61 8.10
C ARG A 69 1.26 9.89 8.03
N VAL A 70 1.31 8.74 7.37
CA VAL A 70 2.49 7.87 7.37
C VAL A 70 3.37 8.13 6.14
N SER A 71 2.76 8.50 5.00
CA SER A 71 3.50 8.78 3.77
C SER A 71 2.85 9.89 2.93
N PRO A 72 3.52 11.04 2.71
CA PRO A 72 3.04 12.06 1.79
C PRO A 72 2.90 11.55 0.35
N ALA A 73 3.72 10.57 -0.06
CA ALA A 73 3.61 9.93 -1.37
C ALA A 73 2.31 9.11 -1.53
N SER A 74 1.56 8.87 -0.45
CA SER A 74 0.21 8.30 -0.53
C SER A 74 -0.86 9.32 -0.93
N LEU A 75 -0.55 10.63 -0.93
CA LEU A 75 -1.44 11.71 -1.35
C LEU A 75 -1.51 11.87 -2.88
N GLU A 76 -0.50 11.42 -3.62
CA GLU A 76 -0.40 11.63 -5.08
C GLU A 76 -1.34 10.75 -5.92
N VAL A 77 -2.24 9.98 -5.29
CA VAL A 77 -3.25 9.16 -5.97
C VAL A 77 -4.64 9.74 -5.70
N THR A 78 -4.95 10.86 -6.35
CA THR A 78 -6.31 11.41 -6.50
C THR A 78 -6.65 11.53 -7.97
#